data_AF-X1GRF6-F1
#
_entry.id   AF-X1GRF6-F1
#
_cell.length_a   1.000
_cell.length_b   1.000
_cell.length_c   1.000
_cell.angle_alpha   90.00
_cell.angle_beta   90.00
_cell.angle_gamma   90.00
#
_symmetry.space_group_name_H-M   'P 1'
#
loop_
_entity.id
_entity.type
_entity.pdbx_description
1 polymer ?
#
loop_
_entity_poly.entity_id
_entity_poly.type
_entity_poly.pdbx_seq_one_letter_code
_entity_poly.pdbx_strand_id
1 'polypeptide(L)'
;MKVGLIDVDSKLPNLALMKLSAYYKKVFKYEVELTSPMFVRNYDMVFASKIFTYSYMPILEEWVNTGGSGINLKSKLGNQIEHIMPDYSLYPKIDYSLGFTTRGCHRECQFCIVPQKEGKIK
;
A
#
# COMPACT_ATOMS: atom_id res chain seq x y z
N MET A 1 -19.45 2.98 5.65
CA MET A 1 -18.36 2.28 6.34
C MET A 1 -17.13 3.15 6.30
N LYS A 2 -16.32 3.10 7.36
CA LYS A 2 -15.05 3.81 7.51
C LYS A 2 -13.88 2.86 7.36
N VAL A 3 -12.94 3.21 6.48
CA VAL A 3 -11.73 2.42 6.21
C VAL A 3 -10.50 3.21 6.68
N GLY A 4 -9.74 2.62 7.59
CA GLY A 4 -8.47 3.17 8.08
C GLY A 4 -7.28 2.64 7.27
N LEU A 5 -6.39 3.53 6.86
CA LEU A 5 -5.15 3.18 6.15
C LEU A 5 -3.93 3.53 7.01
N ILE A 6 -3.09 2.54 7.29
CA ILE A 6 -1.87 2.71 8.09
C ILE A 6 -0.66 2.66 7.14
N ASP A 7 0.00 3.81 7.00
CA ASP A 7 1.28 3.93 6.32
C ASP A 7 2.42 3.68 7.31
N VAL A 8 3.01 2.49 7.28
CA VAL A 8 4.01 2.07 8.27
C VAL A 8 5.33 2.85 8.10
N ASP A 9 5.67 3.25 6.88
CA ASP A 9 6.96 3.89 6.58
C ASP A 9 6.87 5.42 6.51
N SER A 10 5.72 5.97 6.13
CA SER A 10 5.29 7.39 6.22
C SER A 10 6.17 8.50 5.61
N LYS A 11 7.43 8.23 5.22
CA LYS A 11 8.33 9.24 4.62
C LYS A 11 8.01 9.54 3.16
N LEU A 12 7.54 8.53 2.44
CA LEU A 12 7.15 8.63 1.03
C LEU A 12 5.72 8.14 0.89
N PRO A 13 4.94 8.66 -0.08
CA PRO A 13 3.59 8.21 -0.32
C PRO A 13 3.54 6.72 -0.61
N ASN A 14 2.60 6.02 0.01
CA ASN A 14 2.41 4.60 -0.22
C ASN A 14 1.42 4.38 -1.37
N LEU A 15 1.94 4.05 -2.54
CA LEU A 15 1.14 3.83 -3.76
C LEU A 15 0.05 2.76 -3.59
N ALA A 16 0.30 1.71 -2.79
CA ALA A 16 -0.71 0.68 -2.55
C ALA A 16 -1.89 1.21 -1.73
N LEU A 17 -1.62 2.02 -0.70
CA LEU A 17 -2.67 2.67 0.10
C LEU A 17 -3.45 3.70 -0.72
N MET A 18 -2.78 4.46 -1.59
CA MET A 18 -3.47 5.39 -2.51
C MET A 18 -4.45 4.66 -3.43
N LYS A 19 -4.06 3.49 -3.96
CA LYS A 19 -4.91 2.66 -4.81
C LYS A 19 -6.07 2.04 -4.03
N LEU A 20 -5.83 1.57 -2.80
CA LEU A 20 -6.87 1.09 -1.90
C LEU A 20 -7.89 2.20 -1.61
N SER A 21 -7.44 3.40 -1.26
CA SER A 21 -8.31 4.56 -1.04
C SER A 21 -9.19 4.84 -2.25
N ALA A 22 -8.58 4.94 -3.44
CA ALA A 22 -9.32 5.18 -4.68
C ALA A 22 -10.39 4.11 -4.93
N TYR A 23 -10.06 2.84 -4.74
CA TYR A 23 -10.96 1.73 -4.98
C TYR A 23 -12.17 1.76 -4.03
N TYR A 24 -11.92 1.85 -2.72
CA TYR A 24 -12.99 1.83 -1.72
C TYR A 24 -13.89 3.07 -1.80
N LYS A 25 -13.31 4.25 -2.06
CA LYS A 25 -14.08 5.47 -2.34
C LYS A 25 -14.90 5.35 -3.63
N LYS A 26 -14.33 4.82 -4.71
CA LYS A 26 -14.99 4.80 -6.03
C LYS A 26 -16.10 3.75 -6.11
N VAL A 27 -15.80 2.52 -5.71
CA VAL A 27 -16.67 1.35 -5.89
C VAL A 27 -17.75 1.28 -4.81
N PHE A 28 -17.37 1.49 -3.55
CA PHE A 28 -18.28 1.31 -2.41
C PHE A 28 -18.76 2.62 -1.78
N LYS A 29 -18.22 3.77 -2.18
CA LYS A 29 -18.52 5.09 -1.59
C LYS A 29 -18.21 5.15 -0.09
N TYR A 30 -17.17 4.45 0.34
CA TYR A 30 -16.73 4.46 1.74
C TYR A 30 -15.91 5.70 2.08
N GLU A 31 -15.92 6.07 3.35
CA GLU A 31 -15.02 7.08 3.92
C GLU A 31 -13.67 6.40 4.15
N VAL A 32 -12.60 6.98 3.60
CA VAL A 32 -11.25 6.39 3.68
C VAL A 32 -10.24 7.49 4.00
N GLU A 33 -9.42 7.24 5.02
CA GLU A 33 -8.42 8.18 5.51
C GLU A 33 -7.17 7.47 6.04
N LEU A 34 -6.07 8.21 6.14
CA LEU A 34 -4.90 7.76 6.88
C LEU A 34 -5.19 7.77 8.37
N THR A 35 -4.70 6.75 9.08
CA THR A 35 -4.89 6.64 10.52
C THR A 35 -3.65 6.12 11.21
N SER A 36 -3.66 6.21 12.54
CA SER A 36 -2.61 5.66 13.40
C SER A 36 -3.03 4.28 13.92
N PRO A 37 -2.07 3.36 14.16
CA PRO A 37 -2.31 2.09 14.86
C PRO A 37 -3.12 2.23 16.16
N MET A 38 -3.06 3.39 16.83
CA MET A 38 -3.81 3.64 18.08
C MET A 38 -5.33 3.75 17.88
N PHE A 39 -5.80 4.03 16.67
CA PHE A 39 -7.21 4.33 16.38
C PHE A 39 -7.91 3.25 15.56
N VAL A 40 -7.31 2.05 15.42
CA VAL A 40 -7.85 0.98 14.57
C VAL A 40 -9.31 0.61 14.90
N ARG A 41 -9.71 0.68 16.16
CA ARG A 41 -11.08 0.37 16.61
C ARG A 41 -12.15 1.39 16.19
N ASN A 42 -11.75 2.53 15.62
CA ASN A 42 -12.66 3.55 15.11
C ASN A 42 -13.14 3.25 13.67
N TYR A 43 -12.65 2.16 13.07
CA TYR A 43 -12.88 1.83 11.66
C TYR A 43 -13.50 0.44 11.53
N ASP A 44 -14.34 0.28 10.50
CA ASP A 44 -14.96 -1.00 10.17
C ASP A 44 -13.95 -1.93 9.47
N MET A 45 -12.93 -1.36 8.83
CA MET A 45 -11.91 -2.08 8.08
C MET A 45 -10.59 -1.31 8.13
N VAL A 46 -9.48 -2.03 8.31
CA VAL A 46 -8.14 -1.42 8.36
C VAL A 46 -7.18 -2.16 7.45
N PHE A 47 -6.38 -1.40 6.70
CA PHE A 47 -5.25 -1.88 5.91
C PHE A 47 -3.96 -1.23 6.38
N ALA A 48 -2.92 -2.03 6.58
CA ALA A 48 -1.58 -1.54 6.88
C ALA A 48 -0.61 -1.95 5.79
N SER A 49 0.19 -1.00 5.29
CA SER A 49 1.18 -1.27 4.25
C SER A 49 2.57 -0.88 4.70
N LYS A 50 3.50 -1.84 4.59
CA LYS A 50 4.93 -1.65 4.87
C LYS A 50 5.75 -2.04 3.64
N ILE A 51 6.61 -1.13 3.22
CA ILE A 51 7.45 -1.22 2.03
C ILE A 51 8.81 -1.84 2.40
N PHE A 52 9.41 -1.41 3.50
CA PHE A 52 10.78 -1.79 3.87
C PHE A 52 10.81 -2.93 4.89
N THR A 53 11.75 -3.86 4.75
CA THR A 53 11.91 -4.97 5.71
C THR A 53 12.54 -4.50 7.02
N TYR A 54 13.39 -3.47 6.97
CA TYR A 54 14.17 -2.97 8.11
C TYR A 54 13.44 -1.99 9.03
N SER A 55 12.30 -1.41 8.62
CA SER A 55 11.54 -0.49 9.46
C SER A 55 10.77 -1.24 10.55
N TYR A 56 10.47 -0.55 11.65
CA TYR A 56 9.68 -1.13 12.74
C TYR A 56 8.23 -1.38 12.28
N MET A 57 7.67 -2.52 12.69
CA MET A 57 6.25 -2.84 12.48
C MET A 57 5.50 -2.60 13.80
N PRO A 58 4.48 -1.72 13.83
CA PRO A 58 3.66 -1.55 15.02
C PRO A 58 2.91 -2.85 15.35
N ILE A 59 2.61 -3.05 16.64
CA ILE A 59 1.70 -4.12 17.06
C ILE A 59 0.31 -3.74 16.58
N LEU A 60 -0.28 -4.59 15.75
CA LEU A 60 -1.62 -4.41 15.18
C LEU A 60 -2.52 -5.57 15.64
N GLU A 61 -3.83 -5.31 15.68
CA GLU A 61 -4.82 -6.35 15.95
C GLU A 61 -4.85 -7.37 14.80
N GLU A 62 -5.16 -8.63 15.10
CA GLU A 62 -5.09 -9.75 14.14
C GLU A 62 -6.01 -9.57 12.92
N TRP A 63 -7.14 -8.87 13.09
CA TRP A 63 -8.09 -8.60 12.02
C TRP A 63 -7.62 -7.52 11.03
N VAL A 64 -6.52 -6.81 11.32
CA VAL A 64 -5.97 -5.77 10.43
C VAL A 64 -5.34 -6.42 9.19
N ASN A 65 -5.75 -5.96 8.01
CA ASN A 65 -5.22 -6.48 6.74
C ASN A 65 -3.83 -5.90 6.48
N THR A 66 -2.77 -6.68 6.70
CA THR A 66 -1.38 -6.24 6.49
C THR A 66 -0.83 -6.66 5.13
N GLY A 67 0.00 -5.81 4.52
CA GLY A 67 0.62 -6.11 3.24
C GLY A 67 1.82 -5.22 2.92
N GLY A 68 2.33 -5.39 1.70
CA GLY A 68 3.50 -4.68 1.23
C GLY A 68 4.79 -5.52 1.30
N SER A 69 5.81 -5.02 0.60
CA SER A 69 7.06 -5.76 0.37
C SER A 69 7.90 -5.97 1.62
N GLY A 70 7.70 -5.16 2.65
CA GLY A 70 8.35 -5.30 3.95
C GLY A 70 7.76 -6.40 4.83
N ILE A 71 6.63 -7.01 4.41
CA ILE A 71 5.91 -8.06 5.15
C ILE A 71 5.91 -9.36 4.34
N ASN A 72 5.34 -9.33 3.13
CA ASN A 72 5.20 -10.53 2.30
C ASN A 72 5.29 -10.17 0.82
N LEU A 73 6.34 -10.64 0.15
CA LEU A 73 6.58 -10.40 -1.27
C LEU A 73 5.52 -11.02 -2.19
N LYS A 74 4.78 -12.04 -1.73
CA LYS A 74 3.71 -12.68 -2.49
C LYS A 74 2.36 -11.98 -2.35
N SER A 75 2.22 -11.06 -1.40
CA SER A 75 1.00 -10.28 -1.24
C SER A 75 0.78 -9.39 -2.47
N LYS A 76 -0.41 -9.49 -3.07
CA LYS A 76 -0.79 -8.75 -4.28
C LYS A 76 -2.12 -8.08 -4.07
N LEU A 77 -2.24 -6.86 -4.57
CA LEU A 77 -3.53 -6.20 -4.70
C LEU A 77 -4.37 -6.94 -5.75
N GLY A 78 -5.70 -6.94 -5.55
CA GLY A 78 -6.62 -7.43 -6.57
C GLY A 78 -6.48 -6.63 -7.87
N ASN A 79 -6.74 -7.26 -9.01
CA ASN A 79 -6.45 -6.67 -10.33
C ASN A 79 -7.10 -5.27 -10.52
N GLN A 80 -8.34 -5.10 -10.07
CA GLN A 80 -9.07 -3.83 -10.12
C GLN A 80 -8.42 -2.73 -9.27
N ILE A 81 -7.89 -3.09 -8.10
CA ILE A 81 -7.20 -2.16 -7.20
C ILE A 81 -5.83 -1.82 -7.79
N GLU A 82 -5.11 -2.80 -8.35
CA GLU A 82 -3.79 -2.57 -8.93
C GLU A 82 -3.83 -1.63 -10.14
N HIS A 83 -4.90 -1.65 -10.94
CA HIS A 83 -5.01 -0.87 -12.17
C HIS A 83 -5.93 0.36 -12.04
N ILE A 84 -6.19 0.82 -10.82
CA ILE A 84 -6.94 2.06 -10.58
C ILE A 84 -5.99 3.27 -10.51
N MET A 85 -6.49 4.44 -10.90
CA MET A 85 -5.81 5.71 -10.65
C MET A 85 -5.64 5.92 -9.14
N PRO A 86 -4.42 6.19 -8.64
CA PRO A 86 -4.18 6.42 -7.21
C PRO A 86 -4.95 7.64 -6.68
N ASP A 87 -5.40 7.57 -5.43
CA ASP A 87 -5.97 8.71 -4.73
C ASP A 87 -4.88 9.65 -4.21
N TYR A 88 -4.59 10.71 -4.98
CA TYR A 88 -3.61 11.74 -4.61
C TYR A 88 -4.08 12.62 -3.44
N SER A 89 -5.38 12.66 -3.14
CA SER A 89 -5.89 13.43 -1.98
C SER A 89 -5.44 12.84 -0.64
N LEU A 90 -5.04 11.55 -0.63
CA LEU A 90 -4.51 10.88 0.56
C LEU A 90 -3.17 11.46 1.03
N TYR A 91 -2.41 12.05 0.10
CA TYR A 91 -1.10 12.66 0.37
C TYR A 91 -1.04 14.06 -0.29
N PRO A 92 -1.70 15.08 0.25
CA PRO A 92 -1.94 16.35 -0.44
C PRO A 92 -0.68 17.19 -0.75
N LYS A 93 0.47 16.82 -0.17
CA LYS A 93 1.75 17.52 -0.37
C LYS A 93 2.48 17.09 -1.65
N ILE A 94 1.98 16.08 -2.37
CA ILE A 94 2.64 15.60 -3.59
C ILE A 94 2.17 16.37 -4.81
N ASP A 95 3.12 16.87 -5.58
CA ASP A 95 2.91 17.64 -6.82
C ASP A 95 3.38 16.86 -8.07
N TYR A 96 3.65 15.56 -7.91
CA TYR A 96 4.11 14.67 -8.97
C TYR A 96 3.26 13.39 -9.06
N SER A 97 3.29 12.78 -10.25
CA SER A 97 2.64 11.49 -10.48
C SER A 97 3.52 10.34 -10.00
N LEU A 98 2.89 9.33 -9.38
CA LEU A 98 3.55 8.10 -8.94
C LEU A 98 3.13 6.92 -9.81
N GLY A 99 4.10 6.16 -10.29
CA GLY A 99 3.86 4.98 -11.10
C GLY A 99 5.13 4.27 -11.50
N PHE A 100 4.98 3.27 -12.36
CA PHE A 100 6.07 2.51 -12.94
C PHE A 100 6.00 2.65 -14.45
N THR A 101 7.13 2.98 -15.08
CA THR A 101 7.26 2.95 -16.54
C THR A 101 7.33 1.52 -17.06
N THR A 102 7.98 0.64 -16.31
CA THR A 102 8.12 -0.80 -16.58
C THR A 102 8.01 -1.59 -15.28
N ARG A 103 7.48 -2.81 -15.32
CA ARG A 103 7.45 -3.74 -14.18
C ARG A 103 8.42 -4.88 -14.41
N GLY A 104 8.97 -5.43 -13.34
CA GLY A 104 9.98 -6.50 -13.40
C GLY A 104 11.41 -6.00 -13.66
N CYS A 105 12.38 -6.87 -13.41
CA CYS A 105 13.80 -6.61 -13.63
C CYS A 105 14.52 -7.93 -13.98
N HIS A 106 15.34 -7.93 -15.03
CA HIS A 106 16.10 -9.11 -15.46
C HIS A 106 17.42 -9.31 -14.67
N ARG A 107 17.79 -8.36 -13.80
CA ARG A 107 19.07 -8.36 -13.08
C ARG A 107 18.91 -9.04 -11.74
N GLU A 108 19.86 -9.89 -11.34
CA GLU A 108 19.82 -10.63 -10.07
C GLU A 108 20.72 -9.99 -9.00
N CYS A 109 20.61 -8.67 -8.83
CA CYS A 109 21.40 -7.95 -7.83
C CYS A 109 21.07 -8.45 -6.42
N GLN A 110 22.09 -8.77 -5.62
CA GLN A 110 21.91 -9.36 -4.27
C GLN A 110 21.05 -8.52 -3.32
N PHE A 111 21.03 -7.20 -3.50
CA PHE A 111 20.25 -6.27 -2.68
C PHE A 111 18.81 -6.03 -3.19
N CYS A 112 18.47 -6.48 -4.41
CA CYS A 112 17.24 -6.08 -5.09
C CYS A 112 16.15 -7.15 -4.97
N ILE A 113 15.00 -6.78 -4.41
CA ILE A 113 13.84 -7.68 -4.28
C ILE A 113 12.98 -7.79 -5.56
N VAL A 114 13.18 -6.91 -6.55
CA VAL A 114 12.30 -6.79 -7.72
C VAL A 114 12.21 -8.08 -8.56
N PRO A 115 13.31 -8.78 -8.89
CA PRO A 115 13.22 -10.01 -9.68
C PRO A 115 12.42 -11.10 -8.98
N GLN A 116 12.51 -11.18 -7.64
CA GLN A 116 11.76 -12.14 -6.82
C GLN A 116 10.27 -11.76 -6.73
N LYS A 117 9.99 -10.45 -6.59
CA LYS A 117 8.63 -9.92 -6.42
C LYS A 117 7.84 -9.86 -7.72
N GLU A 118 8.44 -9.33 -8.78
CA GLU A 118 7.77 -8.98 -10.04
C GLU A 118 8.15 -9.90 -11.20
N GLY A 119 9.31 -10.57 -11.12
CA GLY A 119 9.85 -11.41 -12.19
C GLY A 119 10.62 -10.62 -13.24
N LYS A 120 10.76 -11.24 -14.43
CA LYS A 120 11.38 -10.60 -15.61
C LYS A 120 10.51 -9.44 -16.11
N ILE A 121 11.15 -8.56 -16.88
CA ILE A 121 10.49 -7.40 -17.51
C ILE A 121 9.31 -7.88 -18.37
N LYS A 122 8.19 -7.16 -18.30
CA LYS A 122 6.95 -7.39 -19.06
C LYS A 122 6.45 -6.10 -19.68
#